data_AF-A0A537SHV2-F1
#
_entry.id   AF-A0A537SHV2-F1
#
_cell.length_a   1.000
_cell.length_b   1.000
_cell.length_c   1.000
_cell.angle_alpha   90.00
_cell.angle_beta   90.00
_cell.angle_gamma   90.00
#
_symmetry.space_group_name_H-M   'P 1'
#
loop_
_entity.id
_entity.type
_entity.pdbx_description
1 polymer ?
#
loop_
_entity_poly.entity_id
_entity_poly.type
_entity_poly.pdbx_seq_one_letter_code
_entity_poly.pdbx_strand_id
1 'polypeptide(L)'
;MLVVVVPDHRTPVVTHMLWYRIGAADDPFGKSGIAHFLEHLMFKGTAKHPAGRFSQQIAAVGGQENAFTSYDYTGYFQRVSRENLGAMMDFEADRMTGLVLSEDVIASERNVILEERNQRIDNDPSARLSEQVQAAQYLNHPYHRPSIGWRHEMETLNRED
;
A
#
# COMPACT_ATOMS: atom_id res chain seq x y z
N MET A 1 10.45 -0.13 -16.98
CA MET A 1 10.96 -0.06 -15.60
C MET A 1 12.10 0.94 -15.57
N LEU A 2 12.01 1.97 -14.74
CA LEU A 2 13.10 2.94 -14.51
C LEU A 2 13.80 2.56 -13.20
N VAL A 3 15.13 2.60 -13.20
CA VAL A 3 15.94 2.35 -12.00
C VAL A 3 16.78 3.59 -11.72
N VAL A 4 16.70 4.09 -10.49
CA VAL A 4 17.49 5.22 -10.00
C VAL A 4 18.32 4.73 -8.83
N VAL A 5 19.63 4.92 -8.90
CA VAL A 5 20.56 4.54 -7.84
C VAL A 5 21.25 5.79 -7.32
N VAL A 6 21.24 5.97 -6.00
CA VAL A 6 21.89 7.09 -5.31
C VAL A 6 22.95 6.51 -4.37
N PRO A 7 24.23 6.41 -4.78
CA PRO A 7 25.28 5.83 -3.94
C PRO A 7 25.61 6.74 -2.74
N ASP A 8 25.53 6.17 -1.53
CA ASP A 8 26.04 6.75 -0.29
C ASP A 8 26.73 5.64 0.52
N HIS A 9 28.03 5.80 0.79
CA HIS A 9 28.85 4.77 1.44
C HIS A 9 29.12 5.03 2.93
N ARG A 10 28.42 5.98 3.57
CA ARG A 10 28.64 6.31 4.99
C ARG A 10 28.26 5.20 5.96
N THR A 11 27.28 4.37 5.61
CA THR A 11 26.87 3.20 6.42
C THR A 11 26.54 2.01 5.51
N PRO A 12 26.69 0.75 5.97
CA PRO A 12 26.41 -0.45 5.17
C PRO A 12 24.89 -0.76 5.10
N VAL A 13 24.07 0.27 4.89
CA VAL A 13 22.61 0.18 4.87
C VAL A 13 22.10 0.66 3.51
N VAL A 14 21.06 0.02 3.00
CA VAL A 14 20.38 0.39 1.76
C VAL A 14 18.90 0.63 2.04
N THR A 15 18.34 1.64 1.38
CA THR A 15 16.88 1.79 1.26
C THR A 15 16.51 1.40 -0.15
N HIS A 16 15.74 0.32 -0.28
CA HIS A 16 15.18 -0.17 -1.52
C HIS A 16 13.73 0.29 -1.60
N MET A 17 13.32 0.87 -2.72
CA MET A 17 11.95 1.35 -2.91
C MET A 17 11.41 0.93 -4.26
N LEU A 18 10.17 0.47 -4.29
CA LEU A 18 9.36 0.37 -5.50
C LEU A 18 8.30 1.47 -5.50
N TRP A 19 8.19 2.13 -6.65
CA TRP A 19 7.21 3.19 -6.90
C TRP A 19 6.33 2.77 -8.07
N TYR A 20 5.06 2.52 -7.79
CA TYR A 20 4.06 2.28 -8.81
C TYR A 20 3.39 3.62 -9.14
N ARG A 21 3.31 3.93 -10.43
CA ARG A 21 2.63 5.14 -10.94
C ARG A 21 1.13 4.88 -11.03
N ILE A 22 0.53 4.62 -9.89
CA ILE A 22 -0.90 4.45 -9.69
C ILE A 22 -1.22 4.85 -8.25
N GLY A 23 -2.27 5.61 -8.04
CA GLY A 23 -2.75 5.99 -6.71
C GLY A 23 -4.26 6.19 -6.69
N ALA A 24 -4.77 6.81 -5.62
CA ALA A 24 -6.21 6.99 -5.43
C ALA A 24 -6.90 7.85 -6.52
N ALA A 25 -6.13 8.67 -7.25
CA ALA A 25 -6.66 9.42 -8.38
C ALA A 25 -6.99 8.52 -9.59
N ASP A 26 -6.40 7.33 -9.66
CA ASP A 26 -6.59 6.36 -10.73
C ASP A 26 -7.71 5.33 -10.41
N ASP A 27 -8.20 5.31 -9.17
CA ASP A 27 -9.28 4.40 -8.76
C ASP A 27 -10.50 4.52 -9.69
N PRO A 28 -11.17 3.42 -10.08
CA PRO A 28 -12.41 3.48 -10.84
C PRO A 28 -13.53 4.19 -10.07
N PHE A 29 -14.53 4.69 -10.81
CA PHE A 29 -15.73 5.26 -10.18
C PHE A 29 -16.47 4.21 -9.34
N GLY A 30 -16.88 4.57 -8.12
CA GLY A 30 -17.54 3.64 -7.20
C GLY A 30 -16.59 2.66 -6.50
N LYS A 31 -15.27 2.78 -6.71
CA LYS A 31 -14.23 1.86 -6.22
C LYS A 31 -13.07 2.60 -5.56
N SER A 32 -13.33 3.73 -4.91
CA SER A 32 -12.28 4.47 -4.20
C SER A 32 -11.68 3.66 -3.06
N GLY A 33 -10.38 3.87 -2.83
CA GLY A 33 -9.57 3.12 -1.88
C GLY A 33 -8.97 1.85 -2.46
N ILE A 34 -9.16 1.53 -3.74
CA ILE A 34 -8.63 0.29 -4.33
C ILE A 34 -7.10 0.28 -4.40
N ALA A 35 -6.47 1.40 -4.74
CA ALA A 35 -5.01 1.51 -4.69
C ALA A 35 -4.46 1.26 -3.28
N HIS A 36 -5.10 1.84 -2.26
CA HIS A 36 -4.76 1.61 -0.85
C HIS A 36 -5.06 0.18 -0.41
N PHE A 37 -6.13 -0.42 -0.92
CA PHE A 37 -6.46 -1.81 -0.62
C PHE A 37 -5.41 -2.77 -1.18
N LEU A 38 -4.96 -2.55 -2.42
CA LEU A 38 -3.87 -3.33 -3.01
C LEU A 38 -2.55 -3.17 -2.25
N GLU A 39 -2.27 -1.99 -1.71
CA GLU A 39 -1.15 -1.75 -0.79
C GLU A 39 -1.11 -2.76 0.37
N HIS A 40 -2.25 -2.95 1.02
CA HIS A 40 -2.41 -3.91 2.11
C HIS A 40 -2.29 -5.37 1.63
N LEU A 41 -2.91 -5.68 0.48
CA LEU A 41 -2.91 -7.02 -0.09
C LEU A 41 -1.51 -7.48 -0.52
N MET A 42 -0.60 -6.55 -0.84
CA MET A 42 0.80 -6.83 -1.16
C MET A 42 1.62 -7.44 0.00
N PHE A 43 1.04 -7.54 1.19
CA PHE A 43 1.63 -8.23 2.35
C PHE A 43 1.00 -9.60 2.64
N LYS A 44 -0.03 -10.01 1.88
CA LYS A 44 -0.77 -11.27 2.08
C LYS A 44 -0.16 -12.47 1.36
N GLY A 45 0.99 -12.26 0.75
CA GLY A 45 1.87 -13.31 0.28
C GLY A 45 1.58 -13.79 -1.13
N THR A 46 2.45 -14.69 -1.57
CA THR A 46 2.52 -15.27 -2.90
C THR A 46 2.56 -16.79 -2.79
N ALA A 47 2.51 -17.48 -3.92
CA ALA A 47 2.72 -18.93 -3.96
C ALA A 47 4.11 -19.35 -3.44
N LYS A 48 5.14 -18.52 -3.65
CA LYS A 48 6.52 -18.78 -3.24
C LYS A 48 6.79 -18.36 -1.79
N HIS A 49 6.15 -17.29 -1.34
CA HIS A 49 6.36 -16.64 -0.05
C HIS A 49 5.01 -16.41 0.64
N PRO A 50 4.58 -17.31 1.53
CA PRO A 50 3.31 -17.19 2.24
C PRO A 50 3.19 -15.89 3.04
N ALA A 51 1.95 -15.51 3.39
CA ALA A 51 1.63 -14.33 4.18
C ALA A 51 2.54 -14.19 5.41
N GLY A 52 3.06 -12.97 5.63
CA GLY A 52 3.95 -12.66 6.75
C GLY A 52 5.41 -13.12 6.60
N ARG A 53 5.76 -14.01 5.65
CA ARG A 53 7.16 -14.43 5.43
C ARG A 53 8.05 -13.26 5.04
N PHE A 54 7.54 -12.32 4.24
CA PHE A 54 8.23 -11.09 3.85
C PHE A 54 8.66 -10.28 5.08
N SER A 55 7.69 -9.91 5.92
CA SER A 55 7.92 -9.12 7.13
C SER A 55 8.81 -9.83 8.15
N GLN A 56 8.64 -11.16 8.31
CA GLN A 56 9.50 -11.96 9.18
C GLN A 56 10.96 -11.94 8.72
N GLN A 57 11.21 -12.05 7.41
CA GLN A 57 12.57 -12.04 6.87
C GLN A 57 13.24 -10.69 7.07
N ILE A 58 12.51 -9.58 6.90
CA ILE A 58 13.03 -8.23 7.12
C ILE A 58 13.31 -8.00 8.60
N ALA A 59 12.41 -8.40 9.50
CA ALA A 59 12.63 -8.32 10.93
C ALA A 59 13.84 -9.16 11.39
N ALA A 60 14.04 -10.35 10.83
CA ALA A 60 15.15 -11.25 11.16
C ALA A 60 16.53 -10.64 10.83
N VAL A 61 16.60 -9.72 9.88
CA VAL A 61 17.83 -9.00 9.50
C VAL A 61 17.91 -7.60 10.14
N GLY A 62 17.04 -7.29 11.09
CA GLY A 62 16.97 -5.98 11.75
C GLY A 62 16.53 -4.85 10.82
N GLY A 63 15.84 -5.18 9.73
CA GLY A 63 15.34 -4.23 8.76
C GLY A 63 14.03 -3.56 9.18
N GLN A 64 13.65 -2.56 8.40
CA GLN A 64 12.37 -1.87 8.51
C GLN A 64 11.68 -1.90 7.14
N GLU A 65 10.37 -2.04 7.14
CA GLU A 65 9.55 -1.95 5.93
C GLU A 65 8.33 -1.08 6.18
N ASN A 66 7.82 -0.48 5.12
CA ASN A 66 6.49 0.09 5.11
C ASN A 66 5.99 0.26 3.67
N ALA A 67 4.75 0.67 3.55
CA ALA A 67 4.15 1.12 2.30
C ALA A 67 3.34 2.40 2.54
N PHE A 68 2.99 3.07 1.45
CA PHE A 68 2.09 4.22 1.48
C PHE A 68 1.46 4.44 0.10
N THR A 69 0.19 4.82 0.11
CA THR A 69 -0.56 5.22 -1.08
C THR A 69 -0.89 6.70 -1.01
N SER A 70 -0.62 7.39 -2.11
CA SER A 70 -0.99 8.78 -2.34
C SER A 70 -2.03 8.87 -3.46
N TYR A 71 -2.30 10.09 -3.91
CA TYR A 71 -3.17 10.34 -5.05
C TYR A 71 -2.57 9.80 -6.36
N ASP A 72 -1.27 9.97 -6.57
CA ASP A 72 -0.63 9.71 -7.88
C ASP A 72 0.31 8.50 -7.90
N TYR A 73 0.55 7.88 -6.74
CA TYR A 73 1.49 6.76 -6.62
C TYR A 73 1.23 5.90 -5.38
N THR A 74 1.71 4.67 -5.44
CA THR A 74 1.87 3.78 -4.29
C THR A 74 3.33 3.38 -4.17
N GLY A 75 3.89 3.58 -2.99
CA GLY A 75 5.29 3.30 -2.67
C GLY A 75 5.41 2.16 -1.67
N TYR A 76 6.39 1.28 -1.90
CA TYR A 76 6.79 0.25 -0.95
C TYR A 76 8.29 0.40 -0.70
N PHE A 77 8.73 0.26 0.54
CA PHE A 77 10.15 0.34 0.83
C PHE A 77 10.62 -0.63 1.91
N GLN A 78 11.91 -0.95 1.82
CA GLN A 78 12.64 -1.71 2.82
C GLN A 78 13.97 -0.99 3.10
N ARG A 79 14.31 -0.90 4.38
CA ARG A 79 15.62 -0.45 4.84
C ARG A 79 16.32 -1.62 5.52
N VAL A 80 17.38 -2.11 4.89
CA VAL A 80 18.11 -3.32 5.32
C VAL A 80 19.62 -3.11 5.19
N SER A 81 20.41 -4.04 5.72
CA SER A 81 21.85 -4.05 5.43
C SER A 81 22.11 -4.33 3.94
N ARG A 82 23.20 -3.79 3.39
CA ARG A 82 23.48 -3.89 1.93
C ARG A 82 23.57 -5.33 1.42
N GLU A 83 23.95 -6.27 2.28
CA GLU A 83 24.09 -7.71 1.95
C GLU A 83 22.73 -8.35 1.67
N ASN A 84 21.65 -7.78 2.22
CA ASN A 84 20.29 -8.27 2.07
C ASN A 84 19.53 -7.64 0.89
N LEU A 85 20.15 -6.71 0.14
CA LEU A 85 19.50 -6.03 -0.99
C LEU A 85 18.94 -7.00 -2.03
N GLY A 86 19.73 -7.99 -2.43
CA GLY A 86 19.32 -8.98 -3.43
C GLY A 86 18.07 -9.75 -2.99
N ALA A 87 18.01 -10.15 -1.71
CA ALA A 87 16.83 -10.81 -1.16
C ALA A 87 15.59 -9.91 -1.20
N MET A 88 15.72 -8.61 -0.91
CA MET A 88 14.59 -7.66 -0.97
C MET A 88 14.09 -7.48 -2.41
N MET A 89 15.00 -7.41 -3.37
CA MET A 89 14.65 -7.36 -4.79
C MET A 89 13.92 -8.64 -5.24
N ASP A 90 14.35 -9.82 -4.78
CA ASP A 90 13.69 -11.09 -5.09
C ASP A 90 12.26 -11.15 -4.56
N PHE A 91 12.04 -10.67 -3.32
CA PHE A 91 10.71 -10.59 -2.75
C PHE A 91 9.80 -9.63 -3.50
N GLU A 92 10.30 -8.45 -3.82
CA GLU A 92 9.54 -7.44 -4.53
C GLU A 92 9.17 -7.91 -5.94
N ALA A 93 10.09 -8.57 -6.63
CA ALA A 93 9.82 -9.21 -7.92
C ALA A 93 8.76 -10.32 -7.81
N ASP A 94 8.81 -11.13 -6.76
CA ASP A 94 7.84 -12.20 -6.51
C ASP A 94 6.44 -11.64 -6.27
N ARG A 95 6.27 -10.68 -5.36
CA ARG A 95 4.93 -10.11 -5.08
C ARG A 95 4.41 -9.19 -6.19
N MET A 96 5.25 -8.69 -7.08
CA MET A 96 4.79 -7.93 -8.26
C MET A 96 3.91 -8.75 -9.21
N THR A 97 4.08 -10.08 -9.24
CA THR A 97 3.36 -10.96 -10.19
C THR A 97 2.74 -12.20 -9.56
N GLY A 98 3.12 -12.56 -8.33
CA GLY A 98 2.80 -13.84 -7.71
C GLY A 98 1.78 -13.78 -6.57
N LEU A 99 1.10 -12.65 -6.35
CA LEU A 99 0.12 -12.51 -5.27
C LEU A 99 -0.97 -13.58 -5.33
N VAL A 100 -1.31 -14.13 -4.17
CA VAL A 100 -2.41 -15.08 -4.01
C VAL A 100 -3.53 -14.41 -3.21
N LEU A 101 -4.55 -13.96 -3.92
CA LEU A 101 -5.71 -13.28 -3.33
C LEU A 101 -6.89 -14.27 -3.28
N SER A 102 -7.12 -14.89 -2.13
CA SER A 102 -8.34 -15.67 -1.88
C SER A 102 -9.46 -14.77 -1.37
N GLU A 103 -10.71 -15.21 -1.51
CA GLU A 103 -11.87 -14.48 -0.97
C GLU A 103 -11.73 -14.20 0.54
N ASP A 104 -11.20 -15.14 1.30
CA ASP A 104 -10.97 -14.99 2.74
C ASP A 104 -9.95 -13.89 3.05
N VAL A 105 -8.87 -13.79 2.25
CA VAL A 105 -7.86 -12.74 2.39
C VAL A 105 -8.47 -11.38 2.08
N ILE A 106 -9.25 -11.28 1.00
CA ILE A 106 -9.94 -10.05 0.61
C ILE A 106 -10.92 -9.61 1.72
N ALA A 107 -11.78 -10.52 2.19
CA ALA A 107 -12.77 -10.22 3.22
C ALA A 107 -12.12 -9.80 4.54
N SER A 108 -11.07 -10.52 4.97
CA SER A 108 -10.32 -10.18 6.18
C SER A 108 -9.68 -8.80 6.06
N GLU A 109 -9.02 -8.51 4.94
CA GLU A 109 -8.28 -7.26 4.80
C GLU A 109 -9.19 -6.06 4.57
N ARG A 110 -10.36 -6.26 3.96
CA ARG A 110 -11.40 -5.24 3.89
C ARG A 110 -11.82 -4.77 5.29
N ASN A 111 -11.97 -5.69 6.23
CA ASN A 111 -12.30 -5.32 7.62
C ASN A 111 -11.16 -4.54 8.28
N VAL A 112 -9.91 -4.89 8.01
CA VAL A 112 -8.73 -4.16 8.54
C VAL A 112 -8.72 -2.72 8.05
N ILE A 113 -8.91 -2.48 6.74
CA ILE A 113 -8.90 -1.11 6.18
C ILE A 113 -10.11 -0.29 6.65
N LEU A 114 -11.26 -0.93 6.91
CA LEU A 114 -12.43 -0.24 7.48
C LEU A 114 -12.17 0.21 8.91
N GLU A 115 -11.45 -0.58 9.69
CA GLU A 115 -11.01 -0.19 11.04
C GLU A 115 -9.91 0.87 11.01
N GLU A 116 -9.02 0.83 10.03
CA GLU A 116 -8.07 1.92 9.81
C GLU A 116 -8.80 3.24 9.49
N ARG A 117 -9.82 3.19 8.62
CA ARG A 117 -10.66 4.36 8.35
C ARG A 117 -11.37 4.84 9.61
N ASN A 118 -11.93 3.93 10.41
CA ASN A 118 -12.52 4.28 11.71
C ASN A 118 -11.50 5.05 12.57
N GLN A 119 -10.28 4.53 12.67
CA GLN A 119 -9.24 5.09 13.52
C GLN A 119 -8.69 6.43 13.02
N ARG A 120 -8.41 6.54 11.72
CA ARG A 120 -7.71 7.69 11.12
C ARG A 120 -8.64 8.83 10.73
N ILE A 121 -9.88 8.51 10.36
CA ILE A 121 -10.83 9.48 9.81
C ILE A 121 -12.08 9.56 10.68
N ASP A 122 -12.87 8.50 10.77
CA ASP A 122 -14.26 8.63 11.24
C ASP A 122 -14.36 8.96 12.74
N ASN A 123 -13.34 8.59 13.55
CA ASN A 123 -13.23 8.95 14.96
C ASN A 123 -12.41 10.23 15.24
N ASP A 124 -11.92 10.92 14.21
CA ASP A 124 -11.19 12.20 14.35
C ASP A 124 -11.97 13.35 13.67
N PRO A 125 -12.55 14.29 14.46
CA PRO A 125 -13.29 15.43 13.92
C PRO A 125 -12.48 16.30 12.95
N SER A 126 -11.18 16.45 13.17
CA SER A 126 -10.30 17.25 12.31
C SER A 126 -10.07 16.56 10.97
N ALA A 127 -9.87 15.24 11.00
CA ALA A 127 -9.72 14.44 9.79
C ALA A 127 -11.02 14.44 8.96
N ARG A 128 -12.18 14.30 9.60
CA ARG A 128 -13.49 14.40 8.92
C ARG A 128 -13.69 15.75 8.26
N LEU A 129 -13.37 16.85 8.96
CA LEU A 129 -13.44 18.18 8.38
C LEU A 129 -12.53 18.30 7.16
N SER A 130 -11.27 17.83 7.28
CA SER A 130 -10.30 17.88 6.18
C SER A 130 -10.78 17.08 4.96
N GLU A 131 -11.31 15.87 5.15
CA GLU A 131 -11.86 15.03 4.07
C GLU A 131 -12.99 15.77 3.33
N GLN A 132 -13.94 16.35 4.05
CA GLN A 132 -15.06 17.07 3.45
C GLN A 132 -14.63 18.36 2.74
N VAL A 133 -13.68 19.09 3.33
CA VAL A 133 -13.10 20.29 2.71
C VAL A 133 -12.36 19.93 1.42
N GLN A 134 -11.59 18.85 1.40
CA GLN A 134 -10.88 18.38 0.21
C GLN A 134 -11.86 17.93 -0.88
N ALA A 135 -12.89 17.17 -0.51
CA ALA A 135 -13.94 16.76 -1.45
C ALA A 135 -14.69 17.96 -2.06
N ALA A 136 -14.96 19.00 -1.26
CA ALA A 136 -15.64 20.20 -1.74
C ALA A 136 -14.78 21.11 -2.63
N GLN A 137 -13.44 21.05 -2.51
CA GLN A 137 -12.52 21.81 -3.37
C GLN A 137 -12.54 21.32 -4.83
N TYR A 138 -12.76 20.01 -5.02
CA TYR A 138 -12.71 19.36 -6.32
C TYR A 138 -14.09 18.83 -6.69
N LEU A 139 -14.84 19.55 -7.51
CA LEU A 139 -16.22 19.13 -7.85
C LEU A 139 -16.26 17.88 -8.75
N ASN A 140 -15.27 17.73 -9.64
CA ASN A 140 -15.21 16.64 -10.63
C ASN A 140 -13.85 15.96 -10.73
N HIS A 141 -12.80 16.54 -10.13
CA HIS A 141 -11.43 16.00 -10.27
C HIS A 141 -11.24 14.83 -9.29
N PRO A 142 -10.58 13.71 -9.69
CA PRO A 142 -10.41 12.51 -8.86
C PRO A 142 -9.88 12.74 -7.44
N TYR A 143 -9.15 13.83 -7.21
CA TYR A 143 -8.64 14.25 -5.89
C TYR A 143 -9.72 14.61 -4.87
N HIS A 144 -10.99 14.64 -5.28
CA HIS A 144 -12.12 14.76 -4.37
C HIS A 144 -12.37 13.48 -3.54
N ARG A 145 -11.79 12.34 -3.96
CA ARG A 145 -11.93 11.05 -3.27
C ARG A 145 -10.81 10.90 -2.26
N PRO A 146 -11.10 10.54 -1.00
CA PRO A 146 -10.05 10.30 -0.01
C PRO A 146 -9.19 9.11 -0.43
N SER A 147 -7.88 9.16 -0.17
CA SER A 147 -6.95 8.10 -0.59
C SER A 147 -7.25 6.73 0.02
N ILE A 148 -7.79 6.71 1.25
CA ILE A 148 -8.24 5.49 1.92
C ILE A 148 -9.55 4.93 1.33
N GLY A 149 -10.29 5.74 0.56
CA GLY A 149 -11.59 5.40 -0.02
C GLY A 149 -12.79 5.87 0.80
N TRP A 150 -13.94 6.03 0.15
CA TRP A 150 -15.22 6.29 0.80
C TRP A 150 -15.72 5.01 1.45
N ARG A 151 -16.15 5.08 2.72
CA ARG A 151 -16.65 3.91 3.48
C ARG A 151 -17.60 3.01 2.68
N HIS A 152 -18.63 3.61 2.09
CA HIS A 152 -19.66 2.88 1.34
C HIS A 152 -19.14 2.21 0.06
N GLU A 153 -18.05 2.69 -0.52
CA GLU A 153 -17.38 2.07 -1.67
C GLU A 153 -16.43 0.96 -1.19
N MET A 154 -15.62 1.23 -0.15
CA MET A 154 -14.68 0.29 0.47
C MET A 154 -15.36 -1.00 0.93
N GLU A 155 -16.56 -0.91 1.51
CA GLU A 155 -17.37 -2.05 1.97
C GLU A 155 -17.70 -3.04 0.84
N THR A 156 -17.70 -2.57 -0.42
CA THR A 156 -18.07 -3.34 -1.61
C THR A 156 -16.88 -3.84 -2.45
N LEU A 157 -15.64 -3.44 -2.12
CA LEU A 157 -14.43 -3.84 -2.86
C LEU A 157 -14.20 -5.34 -2.74
N ASN A 158 -14.22 -6.06 -3.86
CA ASN A 158 -14.07 -7.51 -3.89
C ASN A 158 -12.77 -7.93 -4.59
N ARG A 159 -12.63 -9.23 -4.90
CA ARG A 159 -11.42 -9.80 -5.51
C ARG A 159 -11.28 -9.49 -7.00
N GLU A 160 -12.40 -9.33 -7.71
CA GLU A 160 -12.41 -9.04 -9.15
C GLU A 160 -12.06 -7.58 -9.45
N ASP A 161 -12.32 -6.69 -8.49
CA ASP A 161 -11.89 -5.29 -8.52
C ASP A 161 -10.36 -5.21 -8.47
#